data_AF-A0A0K3CIX7-F1
#
_entry.id   AF-A0A0K3CIX7-F1
#
_cell.length_a   1.000
_cell.length_b   1.000
_cell.length_c   1.000
_cell.angle_alpha   90.00
_cell.angle_beta   90.00
_cell.angle_gamma   90.00
#
_symmetry.space_group_name_H-M   'P 1'
#
loop_
_entity.id
_entity.type
_entity.pdbx_description
1 polymer ?
#
loop_
_entity_poly.entity_id
_entity_poly.type
_entity_poly.pdbx_seq_one_letter_code
_entity_poly.pdbx_strand_id
1 'polypeptide(L)'
;MRNALSRRRGAAETEEASLLGGINLQLLIKVFESLPPADYFSITQCFISLNDPSLAFSLIAKLVNLETSEPPKTTPSSPPTESPSISPGLWMRWRVRKEHWRRTTKPVANQHRERLAVIPNGQESITLYFDILYRNDNAGLLIVRVTLCALKPRNSIYRTAISLAKAFASAGTTSDPFLRENLDLLGEASSWSGYTTTAALGVIHKGNLA
;
A
#
# COMPACT_ATOMS: atom_id res chain seq x y z
N MET A 1 17.11 -36.65 14.91
CA MET A 1 18.13 -35.63 15.26
C MET A 1 18.75 -34.91 14.06
N ARG A 2 19.05 -35.56 12.91
CA ARG A 2 19.66 -34.90 11.74
C ARG A 2 18.80 -33.80 11.08
N ASN A 3 17.47 -33.94 11.04
CA ASN A 3 16.57 -32.94 10.45
C ASN A 3 16.50 -31.60 11.23
N ALA A 4 16.74 -31.61 12.54
CA ALA A 4 16.74 -30.40 13.36
C ALA A 4 18.02 -29.57 13.17
N LEU A 5 19.16 -30.24 12.97
CA LEU A 5 20.45 -29.59 12.69
C LEU A 5 20.50 -29.04 11.26
N SER A 6 19.90 -29.73 10.27
CA SER A 6 19.78 -29.21 8.89
C SER A 6 18.85 -27.98 8.81
N ARG A 7 17.72 -27.98 9.53
CA ARG A 7 16.84 -26.80 9.61
C ARG A 7 17.51 -25.61 10.32
N ARG A 8 18.27 -25.85 11.39
CA ARG A 8 19.04 -24.78 12.08
C ARG A 8 20.17 -24.23 11.21
N ARG A 9 20.82 -25.09 10.42
CA ARG A 9 21.90 -24.68 9.51
C ARG A 9 21.35 -23.83 8.35
N GLY A 10 20.22 -24.24 7.77
CA GLY A 10 19.53 -23.43 6.75
C GLY A 10 18.99 -22.10 7.29
N ALA A 11 18.46 -22.07 8.52
CA ALA A 11 18.02 -20.82 9.14
C ALA A 11 19.18 -19.84 9.43
N ALA A 12 20.33 -20.36 9.89
CA ALA A 12 21.53 -19.56 10.13
C ALA A 12 22.15 -19.02 8.83
N GLU A 13 22.18 -19.83 7.76
CA GLU A 13 22.64 -19.41 6.44
C GLU A 13 21.71 -18.34 5.83
N THR A 14 20.39 -18.44 6.05
CA THR A 14 19.45 -17.38 5.64
C THR A 14 19.60 -16.10 6.46
N GLU A 15 19.90 -16.20 7.77
CA GLU A 15 20.17 -15.05 8.62
C GLU A 15 21.47 -14.36 8.23
N GLU A 16 22.56 -15.10 8.04
CA GLU A 16 23.84 -14.55 7.56
C GLU A 16 23.70 -13.93 6.17
N ALA A 17 23.00 -14.58 5.24
CA ALA A 17 22.74 -14.01 3.91
C ALA A 17 21.89 -12.74 3.97
N SER A 18 20.93 -12.67 4.91
CA SER A 18 20.12 -11.47 5.14
C SER A 18 20.93 -10.33 5.77
N LEU A 19 21.85 -10.65 6.68
CA LEU A 19 22.75 -9.69 7.35
C LEU A 19 23.81 -9.17 6.39
N LEU A 20 24.43 -10.05 5.60
CA LEU A 20 25.36 -9.70 4.51
C LEU A 20 24.65 -8.87 3.44
N GLY A 21 23.42 -9.23 3.08
CA GLY A 21 22.56 -8.45 2.19
C GLY A 21 22.32 -7.03 2.73
N GLY A 22 22.03 -6.91 4.04
CA GLY A 22 21.84 -5.62 4.70
C GLY A 22 23.10 -4.74 4.68
N ILE A 23 24.28 -5.29 4.99
CA ILE A 23 25.55 -4.57 4.99
C ILE A 23 25.91 -4.11 3.56
N ASN A 24 25.72 -4.97 2.56
CA ASN A 24 25.97 -4.63 1.16
C ASN A 24 25.07 -3.48 0.68
N LEU A 25 23.79 -3.48 1.07
CA LEU A 25 22.86 -2.39 0.72
C LEU A 25 23.23 -1.05 1.38
N GLN A 26 23.72 -1.05 2.62
CA GLN A 26 24.20 0.17 3.27
C GLN A 26 25.43 0.76 2.60
N LEU A 27 26.34 -0.08 2.09
CA LEU A 27 27.48 0.37 1.31
C LEU A 27 27.04 0.95 -0.04
N LEU A 28 26.09 0.28 -0.70
CA LEU A 28 25.53 0.72 -1.98
C LEU A 28 24.86 2.10 -1.86
N ILE A 29 24.14 2.37 -0.77
CA ILE A 29 23.57 3.69 -0.48
C ILE A 29 24.67 4.77 -0.40
N LYS A 30 25.78 4.50 0.29
CA LYS A 30 26.91 5.45 0.38
C LYS A 30 27.57 5.70 -0.98
N VAL A 31 27.63 4.68 -1.82
CA VAL A 31 28.13 4.80 -3.20
C VAL A 31 27.16 5.65 -4.02
N PHE A 32 25.86 5.37 -3.99
CA PHE A 32 24.88 6.16 -4.74
C PHE A 32 24.74 7.61 -4.26
N GLU A 33 24.99 7.89 -2.98
CA GLU A 33 25.10 9.26 -2.46
C GLU A 33 26.37 10.00 -2.93
N SER A 34 27.44 9.29 -3.31
CA SER A 34 28.72 9.90 -3.70
C SER A 34 28.84 10.21 -5.20
N LEU A 35 27.95 9.67 -6.04
CA LEU A 35 27.90 9.97 -7.48
C LEU A 35 27.04 11.22 -7.76
N PRO A 36 27.54 12.21 -8.53
CA PRO A 36 26.71 13.30 -9.09
C PRO A 36 26.20 12.93 -10.50
N PRO A 37 24.88 13.02 -10.80
CA PRO A 37 23.75 13.29 -9.90
C PRO A 37 23.39 12.07 -9.05
N ALA A 38 22.92 12.31 -7.82
CA ALA A 38 22.51 11.24 -6.92
C ALA A 38 21.26 10.52 -7.45
N ASP A 39 21.33 9.20 -7.60
CA ASP A 39 20.20 8.37 -8.04
C ASP A 39 19.29 8.03 -6.86
N TYR A 40 18.31 8.89 -6.62
CA TYR A 40 17.33 8.70 -5.55
C TYR A 40 16.41 7.49 -5.76
N PHE A 41 16.20 7.03 -7.00
CA PHE A 41 15.35 5.87 -7.26
C PHE A 41 16.01 4.60 -6.71
N SER A 42 17.27 4.36 -7.08
CA SER A 42 18.03 3.22 -6.59
C SER A 42 18.24 3.27 -5.07
N ILE A 43 18.49 4.46 -4.49
CA ILE A 43 18.60 4.64 -3.03
C ILE A 43 17.29 4.28 -2.32
N THR A 44 16.13 4.71 -2.84
CA THR A 44 14.83 4.39 -2.22
C THR A 44 14.50 2.90 -2.30
N GLN A 45 14.87 2.21 -3.38
CA GLN A 45 14.74 0.76 -3.47
C GLN A 45 15.57 0.07 -2.38
N CYS A 46 16.80 0.51 -2.14
CA CYS A 46 17.62 0.00 -1.04
C CYS A 46 16.96 0.23 0.33
N PHE A 47 16.35 1.39 0.57
CA PHE A 47 15.62 1.65 1.82
C PHE A 47 14.41 0.73 2.01
N ILE A 48 13.67 0.43 0.94
CA ILE A 48 12.55 -0.52 0.97
C ILE A 48 13.06 -1.92 1.30
N SER A 49 14.16 -2.35 0.67
CA SER A 49 14.77 -3.66 0.93
C SER A 49 15.32 -3.79 2.36
N LEU A 50 15.84 -2.71 2.94
CA LEU A 50 16.31 -2.65 4.32
C LEU A 50 15.16 -2.54 5.34
N ASN A 51 13.98 -2.12 4.91
CA ASN A 51 12.80 -1.89 5.75
C ASN A 51 13.07 -0.98 6.98
N ASP A 52 14.05 -0.08 6.88
CA ASP A 52 14.37 0.90 7.93
C ASP A 52 13.83 2.29 7.54
N PRO A 53 12.74 2.75 8.18
CA PRO A 53 12.14 4.03 7.87
C PRO A 53 12.98 5.24 8.34
N SER A 54 13.95 5.03 9.22
CA SER A 54 14.79 6.10 9.77
C SER A 54 15.72 6.68 8.71
N LEU A 55 16.21 5.83 7.80
CA LEU A 55 17.05 6.21 6.67
C LEU A 55 16.26 6.98 5.60
N ALA A 56 15.04 6.52 5.28
CA ALA A 56 14.15 7.24 4.38
C ALA A 56 13.84 8.65 4.91
N PHE A 57 13.62 8.75 6.22
CA PHE A 57 13.37 10.03 6.86
C PHE A 57 14.58 10.98 6.80
N SER A 58 15.80 10.48 7.07
CA SER A 58 17.00 11.31 7.02
C SER A 58 17.27 11.84 5.61
N LEU A 59 16.99 11.04 4.57
CA LEU A 59 17.10 11.48 3.18
C LEU A 59 16.07 12.58 2.85
N ILE A 60 14.81 12.43 3.24
CA ILE A 60 13.79 13.47 3.06
C ILE A 60 14.17 14.74 3.81
N ALA A 61 14.74 14.62 5.01
CA ALA A 61 15.22 15.76 5.78
C ALA A 61 16.38 16.50 5.08
N LYS A 62 17.37 15.76 4.55
CA LYS A 62 18.47 16.31 3.74
C LYS A 62 17.92 17.08 2.53
N LEU A 63 16.96 16.50 1.80
CA LEU A 63 16.36 17.11 0.59
C LEU A 63 15.56 18.39 0.88
N VAL A 64 14.99 18.52 2.07
CA VAL A 64 14.13 19.66 2.45
C VAL A 64 14.94 20.80 3.12
N ASN A 65 16.28 20.70 3.10
CA ASN A 65 17.19 21.59 3.81
C ASN A 65 16.77 21.77 5.28
N LEU A 66 16.34 20.67 5.92
CA LEU A 66 16.10 20.67 7.35
C LEU A 66 17.44 20.50 8.04
N GLU A 67 17.90 21.51 8.77
CA GLU A 67 18.94 21.31 9.77
C GLU A 67 18.44 20.25 10.74
N THR A 68 19.07 19.07 10.70
CA THR A 68 18.88 18.02 11.69
C THR A 68 19.35 18.55 13.03
N SER A 69 18.45 19.14 13.83
CA SER A 69 18.60 18.98 15.28
C SER A 69 18.45 17.49 15.54
N GLU A 70 19.50 16.86 16.05
CA GLU A 70 19.59 15.42 16.32
C GLU A 70 18.26 14.83 16.80
N PRO A 71 17.91 13.59 16.39
CA PRO A 71 16.79 12.91 17.03
C PRO A 71 17.07 12.86 18.54
N PRO A 72 16.12 13.25 19.41
CA PRO A 72 16.34 13.16 20.85
C PRO A 72 16.68 11.71 21.20
N LYS A 73 17.89 11.51 21.73
CA LYS A 73 18.35 10.27 22.35
C LYS A 73 17.51 10.02 23.60
N THR A 74 16.29 9.55 23.42
CA THR A 74 15.54 8.89 24.49
C THR A 74 15.49 7.42 24.14
N THR A 75 16.51 6.70 24.60
CA THR A 75 16.37 5.29 24.95
C THR A 75 15.22 5.16 25.95
N PRO A 76 14.26 4.27 25.67
CA PRO A 76 13.98 3.24 26.65
C PRO A 76 14.24 1.88 26.01
N SER A 77 15.10 1.14 26.69
CA SER A 77 15.44 -0.25 26.46
C SER A 77 14.21 -1.14 26.26
N SER A 78 14.08 -1.76 25.10
CA SER A 78 13.74 -3.19 24.90
C SER A 78 13.58 -3.48 23.40
N PRO A 79 14.09 -4.62 22.90
CA PRO A 79 13.88 -5.04 21.52
C PRO A 79 12.56 -5.82 21.40
N PRO A 80 11.73 -5.60 20.38
CA PRO A 80 10.75 -6.58 19.98
C PRO A 80 11.28 -7.36 18.78
N THR A 81 11.61 -8.61 19.08
CA THR A 81 11.61 -9.77 18.19
C THR A 81 10.25 -9.89 17.46
N GLU A 82 10.34 -10.37 16.20
CA GLU A 82 9.29 -11.00 15.37
C GLU A 82 8.26 -10.16 14.57
N SER A 83 8.43 -10.27 13.23
CA SER A 83 7.39 -10.47 12.20
C SER A 83 6.60 -9.27 11.59
N PRO A 84 6.21 -9.37 10.30
CA PRO A 84 5.79 -8.25 9.48
C PRO A 84 4.28 -8.03 9.56
N SER A 85 3.83 -7.42 10.65
CA SER A 85 2.53 -6.76 10.68
C SER A 85 2.69 -5.49 11.48
N ILE A 86 2.54 -4.34 10.82
CA ILE A 86 2.69 -3.02 11.44
C ILE A 86 1.64 -2.88 12.54
N SER A 87 2.04 -3.19 13.78
CA SER A 87 1.16 -3.18 14.94
C SER A 87 0.71 -1.75 15.28
N PRO A 88 -0.50 -1.57 15.86
CA PRO A 88 -1.03 -0.26 16.28
C PRO A 88 -0.05 0.60 17.10
N GLY A 89 0.90 -0.01 17.82
CA GLY A 89 1.94 0.68 18.59
C GLY A 89 2.97 1.42 17.73
N LEU A 90 3.30 0.92 16.53
CA LEU A 90 4.18 1.63 15.60
C LEU A 90 3.50 2.91 15.13
N TRP A 91 2.20 2.83 14.77
CA TRP A 91 1.40 3.99 14.36
C TRP A 91 1.32 5.07 15.43
N MET A 92 1.19 4.70 16.70
CA MET A 92 1.24 5.67 17.80
C MET A 92 2.62 6.32 17.92
N ARG A 93 3.71 5.55 17.79
CA ARG A 93 5.08 6.08 17.83
C ARG A 93 5.35 7.04 16.67
N TRP A 94 4.85 6.74 15.47
CA TRP A 94 4.88 7.65 14.32
C TRP A 94 4.02 8.90 14.51
N ARG A 95 2.85 8.75 15.12
CA ARG A 95 1.93 9.87 15.39
C ARG A 95 2.54 10.85 16.39
N VAL A 96 3.13 10.37 17.47
CA VAL A 96 3.86 11.19 18.46
C VAL A 96 5.05 11.90 17.79
N ARG A 97 5.78 11.19 16.92
CA ARG A 97 6.88 11.76 16.14
C ARG A 97 6.38 12.85 15.17
N LYS A 98 5.26 12.65 14.48
CA LYS A 98 4.60 13.62 13.58
C LYS A 98 4.20 14.91 14.32
N GLU A 99 3.72 14.78 15.55
CA GLU A 99 3.31 15.89 16.42
C GLU A 99 4.53 16.67 16.95
N HIS A 100 5.66 16.00 17.16
CA HIS A 100 6.94 16.63 17.46
C HIS A 100 7.47 17.43 16.25
N TRP A 101 7.38 16.88 15.03
CA TRP A 101 7.73 17.59 13.78
C TRP A 101 6.92 18.87 13.56
N ARG A 102 5.62 18.89 13.91
CA ARG A 102 4.79 20.10 13.84
C ARG A 102 5.23 21.20 14.81
N ARG A 103 5.82 20.84 15.96
CA ARG A 103 6.17 21.80 17.03
C ARG A 103 7.56 22.40 16.89
N THR A 104 8.51 21.72 16.26
CA THR A 104 9.92 22.14 16.24
C THR A 104 10.29 23.10 15.10
N THR A 105 9.38 23.39 14.15
CA THR A 105 9.72 24.16 12.95
C THR A 105 8.92 25.46 12.82
N LYS A 106 9.61 26.59 12.60
CA LYS A 106 9.00 27.93 12.41
C LYS A 106 8.16 27.97 11.12
N PRO A 107 7.06 28.77 11.09
CA PRO A 107 6.14 28.83 9.95
C PRO A 107 6.70 29.76 8.86
N VAL A 108 7.72 29.30 8.12
CA VAL A 108 8.28 30.08 7.00
C VAL A 108 8.24 29.25 5.70
N ALA A 109 7.26 29.59 4.87
CA ALA A 109 7.31 29.74 3.41
C ALA A 109 7.41 28.56 2.43
N ASN A 110 7.36 27.28 2.81
CA ASN A 110 7.54 26.23 1.78
C ASN A 110 6.28 25.37 1.58
N GLN A 111 5.46 25.70 0.58
CA GLN A 111 4.34 24.89 0.05
C GLN A 111 4.76 23.41 -0.18
N HIS A 112 6.03 23.19 -0.53
CA HIS A 112 6.63 21.88 -0.69
C HIS A 112 6.64 21.03 0.60
N ARG A 113 6.77 21.64 1.79
CA ARG A 113 6.77 20.93 3.08
C ARG A 113 5.40 20.38 3.44
N GLU A 114 4.37 21.17 3.19
CA GLU A 114 2.98 20.75 3.40
C GLU A 114 2.62 19.59 2.46
N ARG A 115 2.99 19.70 1.17
CA ARG A 115 2.84 18.61 0.19
C ARG A 115 3.57 17.34 0.63
N LEU A 116 4.82 17.46 1.10
CA LEU A 116 5.61 16.30 1.56
C LEU A 116 5.08 15.65 2.84
N ALA A 117 4.39 16.39 3.72
CA ALA A 117 3.74 15.81 4.90
C ALA A 117 2.45 15.03 4.55
N VAL A 118 1.85 15.37 3.41
CA VAL A 118 0.59 14.83 2.93
C VAL A 118 0.80 13.55 2.10
N ILE A 119 1.80 13.54 1.20
CA ILE A 119 2.19 12.39 0.37
C ILE A 119 2.29 11.03 1.10
N PRO A 120 2.97 10.91 2.27
CA PRO A 120 3.11 9.62 2.95
C PRO A 120 1.81 9.10 3.56
N ASN A 121 0.74 9.90 3.64
CA ASN A 121 -0.58 9.40 4.01
C ASN A 121 -1.24 8.60 2.87
N GLY A 122 -0.73 8.72 1.64
CA GLY A 122 -1.15 7.96 0.47
C GLY A 122 -2.53 8.33 -0.09
N GLN A 123 -3.22 9.31 0.49
CA GLN A 123 -4.58 9.72 0.08
C GLN A 123 -4.57 10.28 -1.35
N GLU A 124 -3.66 11.20 -1.63
CA GLU A 124 -3.52 11.85 -2.94
C GLU A 124 -3.15 10.85 -4.03
N SER A 125 -2.30 9.86 -3.70
CA SER A 125 -1.98 8.77 -4.62
C SER A 125 -3.22 7.98 -4.99
N ILE A 126 -4.05 7.63 -4.00
CA ILE A 126 -5.31 6.90 -4.23
C ILE A 126 -6.27 7.73 -5.08
N THR A 127 -6.42 9.03 -4.78
CA THR A 127 -7.26 9.95 -5.55
C THR A 127 -6.80 10.06 -7.00
N LEU A 128 -5.49 10.21 -7.25
CA LEU A 128 -4.96 10.28 -8.61
C LEU A 128 -5.16 8.97 -9.38
N TYR A 129 -4.91 7.83 -8.76
CA TYR A 129 -5.20 6.52 -9.37
C TYR A 129 -6.68 6.36 -9.69
N PHE A 130 -7.56 6.77 -8.77
CA PHE A 130 -8.99 6.75 -8.95
C PHE A 130 -9.41 7.63 -10.14
N ASP A 131 -8.90 8.87 -10.23
CA ASP A 131 -9.16 9.79 -11.35
C ASP A 131 -8.77 9.18 -12.71
N ILE A 132 -7.63 8.49 -12.77
CA ILE A 132 -7.17 7.81 -13.99
C ILE A 132 -8.13 6.69 -14.37
N LEU A 133 -8.54 5.86 -13.41
CA LEU A 133 -9.45 4.74 -13.64
C LEU A 133 -10.85 5.22 -14.02
N TYR A 134 -11.36 6.24 -13.34
CA TYR A 134 -12.66 6.84 -13.61
C TYR A 134 -12.75 7.42 -15.03
N ARG A 135 -11.72 8.15 -15.46
CA ARG A 135 -11.68 8.77 -16.80
C ARG A 135 -11.45 7.75 -17.92
N ASN A 136 -10.75 6.66 -17.64
CA ASN A 136 -10.38 5.64 -18.64
C ASN A 136 -11.16 4.34 -18.46
N ASP A 137 -12.47 4.43 -18.17
CA ASP A 137 -13.32 3.23 -18.10
C ASP A 137 -13.63 2.72 -19.52
N ASN A 138 -13.01 1.60 -19.88
CA ASN A 138 -13.26 0.87 -21.12
C ASN A 138 -13.95 -0.48 -20.86
N ALA A 139 -14.66 -0.62 -19.72
CA ALA A 139 -15.39 -1.84 -19.41
C ALA A 139 -16.59 -2.00 -20.36
N GLY A 140 -16.39 -2.80 -21.42
CA GLY A 140 -17.42 -3.10 -22.41
C GLY A 140 -18.62 -3.82 -21.78
N LEU A 141 -19.69 -3.07 -21.47
CA LEU A 141 -20.92 -3.60 -20.89
C LEU A 141 -21.59 -4.68 -21.75
N LEU A 142 -21.31 -4.67 -23.06
CA LEU A 142 -21.83 -5.65 -24.02
C LEU A 142 -21.44 -7.09 -23.65
N ILE A 143 -20.19 -7.32 -23.22
CA ILE A 143 -19.73 -8.67 -22.87
C ILE A 143 -20.53 -9.21 -21.69
N VAL A 144 -20.74 -8.38 -20.67
CA VAL A 144 -21.50 -8.75 -19.46
C VAL A 144 -22.99 -8.94 -19.78
N ARG A 145 -23.56 -8.14 -20.68
CA ARG A 145 -24.95 -8.30 -21.12
C ARG A 145 -25.16 -9.59 -21.91
N VAL A 146 -24.26 -9.91 -22.84
CA VAL A 146 -24.33 -11.16 -23.61
C VAL A 146 -24.19 -12.38 -22.70
N THR A 147 -23.25 -12.36 -21.74
CA THR A 147 -23.11 -13.47 -20.78
C THR A 147 -24.33 -13.59 -19.88
N LEU A 148 -24.96 -12.48 -19.48
CA LEU A 148 -26.22 -12.50 -18.73
C LEU A 148 -27.38 -13.11 -19.54
N CYS A 149 -27.49 -12.81 -20.84
CA CYS A 149 -28.51 -13.42 -21.71
C CYS A 149 -28.29 -14.94 -21.87
N ALA A 150 -27.03 -15.38 -21.95
CA ALA A 150 -26.68 -16.79 -22.08
C ALA A 150 -26.84 -17.58 -20.78
N LEU A 151 -26.54 -16.95 -19.63
CA LEU A 151 -26.54 -17.56 -18.31
C LEU A 151 -27.81 -17.19 -17.57
N LYS A 152 -28.76 -18.12 -17.45
CA LYS A 152 -29.96 -17.90 -16.64
C LYS A 152 -29.56 -17.68 -15.17
N PRO A 153 -29.84 -16.52 -14.57
CA PRO A 153 -29.36 -16.18 -13.24
C PRO A 153 -30.09 -16.93 -12.12
N ARG A 154 -30.98 -17.90 -12.41
CA ARG A 154 -31.68 -18.70 -11.39
C ARG A 154 -30.73 -19.54 -10.52
N ASN A 155 -29.52 -19.81 -11.00
CA ASN A 155 -28.49 -20.52 -10.24
C ASN A 155 -27.52 -19.53 -9.56
N SER A 156 -27.24 -19.77 -8.28
CA SER A 156 -26.35 -18.93 -7.47
C SER A 156 -24.92 -18.83 -8.02
N ILE A 157 -24.41 -19.89 -8.66
CA ILE A 157 -23.07 -19.93 -9.27
C ILE A 157 -22.94 -18.93 -10.43
N TYR A 158 -23.99 -18.79 -11.25
CA TYR A 158 -23.95 -17.84 -12.38
C TYR A 158 -24.07 -16.39 -11.91
N ARG A 159 -24.83 -16.15 -10.84
CA ARG A 159 -24.89 -14.81 -10.20
C ARG A 159 -23.55 -14.39 -9.64
N THR A 160 -22.83 -15.27 -8.93
CA THR A 160 -21.49 -14.97 -8.43
C THR A 160 -20.48 -14.76 -9.55
N ALA A 161 -20.54 -15.57 -10.61
CA ALA A 161 -19.66 -15.40 -11.77
C ALA A 161 -19.86 -14.05 -12.47
N ILE A 162 -21.11 -13.66 -12.73
CA ILE A 162 -21.44 -12.39 -13.40
C ILE A 162 -21.09 -11.20 -12.50
N SER A 163 -21.41 -11.26 -11.21
CA SER A 163 -21.10 -10.16 -10.29
C SER A 163 -19.59 -9.95 -10.13
N LEU A 164 -18.81 -11.02 -10.04
CA LEU A 164 -17.35 -10.95 -10.01
C LEU A 164 -16.76 -10.47 -11.34
N ALA A 165 -17.28 -10.95 -12.48
CA ALA A 165 -16.82 -10.52 -13.80
C ALA A 165 -17.03 -9.01 -13.99
N LYS A 166 -18.19 -8.48 -13.62
CA LYS A 166 -18.45 -7.04 -13.66
C LYS A 166 -17.58 -6.28 -12.64
N ALA A 167 -17.41 -6.81 -11.43
CA ALA A 167 -16.58 -6.18 -10.40
C ALA A 167 -15.12 -6.01 -10.84
N PHE A 168 -14.54 -7.03 -11.46
CA PHE A 168 -13.16 -6.95 -11.95
C PHE A 168 -13.02 -6.09 -13.21
N ALA A 169 -14.03 -6.09 -14.09
CA ALA A 169 -14.02 -5.24 -15.27
C ALA A 169 -14.10 -3.74 -14.93
N SER A 170 -14.74 -3.38 -13.80
CA SER A 170 -14.98 -2.00 -13.38
C SER A 170 -14.45 -1.71 -11.97
N ALA A 171 -13.32 -2.33 -11.62
CA ALA A 171 -12.71 -2.15 -10.30
C ALA A 171 -12.16 -0.72 -10.14
N GLY A 172 -12.63 0.00 -9.11
CA GLY A 172 -12.19 1.36 -8.82
C GLY A 172 -12.62 2.42 -9.84
N THR A 173 -13.56 2.11 -10.74
CA THR A 173 -14.13 3.09 -11.69
C THR A 173 -15.42 3.72 -11.17
N THR A 174 -15.99 3.22 -10.06
CA THR A 174 -17.32 3.60 -9.53
C THR A 174 -18.47 3.47 -10.53
N SER A 175 -18.27 2.79 -11.66
CA SER A 175 -19.29 2.62 -12.69
C SER A 175 -20.20 1.43 -12.40
N ASP A 176 -21.32 1.70 -11.72
CA ASP A 176 -22.32 0.71 -11.32
C ASP A 176 -23.64 0.67 -12.16
N PRO A 177 -23.75 1.17 -13.42
CA PRO A 177 -25.03 1.18 -14.14
C PRO A 177 -25.59 -0.23 -14.37
N PHE A 178 -24.72 -1.21 -14.60
CA PHE A 178 -25.11 -2.61 -14.75
C PHE A 178 -25.85 -3.16 -13.52
N LEU A 179 -25.40 -2.81 -12.31
CA LEU A 179 -26.01 -3.31 -11.07
C LEU A 179 -27.38 -2.68 -10.84
N ARG A 180 -27.55 -1.41 -11.22
CA ARG A 180 -28.83 -0.70 -11.15
C ARG A 180 -29.86 -1.25 -12.15
N GLU A 181 -29.42 -1.63 -13.34
CA GLU A 181 -30.27 -2.24 -14.36
C GLU A 181 -30.73 -3.66 -13.99
N ASN A 182 -29.99 -4.35 -13.12
CA ASN A 182 -30.18 -5.76 -12.81
C ASN A 182 -30.46 -6.00 -11.31
N LEU A 183 -31.21 -5.08 -10.68
CA LEU A 183 -31.55 -5.16 -9.25
C LEU A 183 -32.27 -6.47 -8.88
N ASP A 184 -33.10 -7.00 -9.78
CA ASP A 184 -33.80 -8.27 -9.59
C ASP A 184 -32.82 -9.44 -9.40
N LEU A 185 -31.66 -9.40 -10.07
CA LEU A 185 -30.60 -10.39 -9.89
C LEU A 185 -29.96 -10.31 -8.50
N LEU A 186 -29.90 -9.10 -7.93
CA LEU A 186 -29.33 -8.83 -6.62
C LEU A 186 -30.33 -9.15 -5.50
N GLY A 187 -31.62 -8.84 -5.72
CA GLY A 187 -32.70 -9.01 -4.74
C GLY A 187 -33.10 -10.46 -4.46
N GLU A 188 -32.94 -11.35 -5.43
CA GLU A 188 -33.25 -12.78 -5.27
C GLU A 188 -32.07 -13.62 -4.73
N ALA A 189 -30.92 -13.01 -4.43
CA ALA A 189 -29.67 -13.73 -4.18
C ALA A 189 -29.75 -14.66 -2.95
N SER A 190 -29.36 -15.94 -3.11
CA SER A 190 -29.20 -16.87 -2.00
C SER A 190 -28.03 -16.45 -1.11
N SER A 191 -28.06 -16.82 0.18
CA SER A 191 -27.17 -16.33 1.25
C SER A 191 -25.75 -15.94 0.79
N TRP A 192 -24.96 -16.89 0.28
CA TRP A 192 -23.58 -16.64 -0.18
C TRP A 192 -23.47 -15.77 -1.43
N SER A 193 -24.36 -15.95 -2.40
CA SER A 193 -24.34 -15.14 -3.63
C SER A 193 -24.69 -13.68 -3.39
N GLY A 194 -25.53 -13.41 -2.38
CA GLY A 194 -25.82 -12.04 -1.91
C GLY A 194 -24.58 -11.38 -1.30
N TYR A 195 -23.86 -12.08 -0.43
CA TYR A 195 -22.60 -11.57 0.13
C TYR A 195 -21.56 -11.25 -0.94
N THR A 196 -21.37 -12.14 -1.92
CA THR A 196 -20.43 -11.89 -3.03
C THR A 196 -20.83 -10.67 -3.86
N THR A 197 -22.13 -10.47 -4.07
CA THR A 197 -22.66 -9.33 -4.81
C THR A 197 -22.41 -8.00 -4.08
N THR A 198 -22.61 -7.98 -2.76
CA THR A 198 -22.29 -6.80 -1.93
C THR A 198 -20.77 -6.55 -1.88
N ALA A 199 -19.96 -7.60 -1.79
CA ALA A 199 -18.51 -7.48 -1.84
C ALA A 199 -18.03 -6.94 -3.21
N ALA A 200 -18.63 -7.39 -4.30
CA ALA A 200 -18.39 -6.91 -5.66
C ALA A 200 -18.67 -5.41 -5.80
N LEU A 201 -19.73 -4.89 -5.15
CA LEU A 201 -20.00 -3.46 -5.11
C LEU A 201 -18.85 -2.67 -4.45
N GLY A 202 -18.27 -3.22 -3.38
CA GLY A 202 -17.10 -2.63 -2.72
C GLY A 202 -15.84 -2.59 -3.61
N VAL A 203 -15.66 -3.59 -4.48
CA VAL A 203 -14.56 -3.62 -5.46
C VAL A 203 -14.73 -2.50 -6.51
N ILE A 204 -15.96 -2.26 -6.96
CA ILE A 204 -16.27 -1.19 -7.92
C ILE A 204 -15.98 0.20 -7.32
N HIS A 205 -16.27 0.38 -6.03
CA HIS A 205 -16.07 1.65 -5.30
C HIS A 205 -14.71 1.76 -4.60
N LYS A 206 -13.77 0.84 -4.89
CA LYS A 206 -12.44 0.87 -4.30
C LYS A 206 -11.74 2.19 -4.60
N GLY A 207 -11.20 2.83 -3.57
CA GLY A 207 -10.44 4.08 -3.70
C GLY A 207 -11.28 5.35 -3.64
N ASN A 208 -12.61 5.24 -3.53
CA ASN A 208 -13.48 6.37 -3.25
C ASN A 208 -13.46 6.68 -1.74
N LEU A 209 -12.51 7.51 -1.32
CA LEU A 209 -12.33 7.98 0.05
C LEU A 209 -12.99 9.36 0.18
N ALA A 210 -14.32 9.38 0.26
CA ALA A 210 -15.11 10.58 0.55
C ALA A 210 -15.22 10.83 2.05
#